data_AF-A0A7S2INV4-F1
#
_entry.id   AF-A0A7S2INV4-F1
#
_cell.length_a   1.000
_cell.length_b   1.000
_cell.length_c   1.000
_cell.angle_alpha   90.00
_cell.angle_beta   90.00
_cell.angle_gamma   90.00
#
_symmetry.space_group_name_H-M   'P 1'
#
loop_
_entity.id
_entity.type
_entity.pdbx_description
1 polymer ?
#
loop_
_entity_poly.entity_id
_entity_poly.type
_entity_poly.pdbx_seq_one_letter_code
_entity_poly.pdbx_strand_id
1 'polypeptide(L)'
;MFVQTGDVLDRGLEGQRMLKFLWALQDEQPASIILFIGNHEAMLLTREYKYSNSGPSFADKCTYTLDPAGCQAQRSAWRTYTCTDPLGGPAHLDGCVDRAWSGDGLMGRQLLERMRTGQLKMAHLVAGTIFVHAGVTLGALRRLAEAGARPDNYIEVMNALALRAISERRHGDFLLTAEGDGLGAPSKDGPAWTRDFALEDEEQCEGVFDVLKVLGARRMVKGHDPTVKSGTRAIGEAKTLCNGTLFLTDTFMSEGYTGDRKTSEHNLMAGETSTEGDDRRFVYPMRRRNTCSGPL
;
A
#
# COMPACT_ATOMS: atom_id res chain seq x y z
N MET A 1 -0.78 -18.67 1.62
CA MET A 1 -0.21 -17.32 1.80
C MET A 1 -1.27 -16.30 1.42
N PHE A 2 -1.51 -15.31 2.27
CA PHE A 2 -2.36 -14.14 2.02
C PHE A 2 -1.46 -12.91 1.92
N VAL A 3 -1.77 -12.04 0.95
CA VAL A 3 -1.01 -10.83 0.64
C VAL A 3 -1.95 -9.64 0.68
N GLN A 4 -1.57 -8.58 1.40
CA GLN A 4 -2.20 -7.27 1.33
C GLN A 4 -1.17 -6.28 0.78
N THR A 5 -1.45 -5.68 -0.38
CA THR A 5 -0.47 -4.92 -1.18
C THR A 5 -0.26 -3.45 -0.76
N GLY A 6 -0.57 -3.04 0.46
CA GLY A 6 -0.42 -1.66 0.96
C GLY A 6 -1.68 -0.80 0.81
N ASP A 7 -1.63 0.45 1.29
CA ASP A 7 -2.75 1.40 1.33
C ASP A 7 -3.97 0.87 2.10
N VAL A 8 -3.71 0.33 3.29
CA VAL A 8 -4.78 0.02 4.26
C VAL A 8 -5.33 1.30 4.88
N LEU A 9 -4.48 2.31 4.97
CA LEU A 9 -4.77 3.60 5.56
C LEU A 9 -5.31 4.60 4.53
N ASP A 10 -5.85 5.70 5.07
CA ASP A 10 -6.43 6.80 4.34
C ASP A 10 -7.70 6.48 3.56
N ARG A 11 -8.49 7.54 3.31
CA ARG A 11 -9.75 7.50 2.55
C ARG A 11 -10.86 6.60 3.11
N GLY A 12 -10.62 5.89 4.22
CA GLY A 12 -11.62 5.16 5.01
C GLY A 12 -11.70 5.63 6.47
N LEU A 13 -12.64 5.05 7.23
CA LEU A 13 -12.94 5.39 8.62
C LEU A 13 -12.44 4.37 9.65
N GLU A 14 -11.82 3.28 9.20
CA GLU A 14 -11.47 2.14 10.04
C GLU A 14 -10.00 1.70 9.85
N GLY A 15 -9.11 2.60 9.42
CA GLY A 15 -7.74 2.24 9.00
C GLY A 15 -6.92 1.61 10.13
N GLN A 16 -6.97 2.17 11.35
CA GLN A 16 -6.29 1.57 12.51
C GLN A 16 -6.85 0.19 12.86
N ARG A 17 -8.18 0.05 12.81
CA ARG A 17 -8.85 -1.22 13.14
C ARG A 17 -8.44 -2.30 12.14
N MET A 18 -8.37 -1.98 10.86
CA MET A 18 -7.94 -2.90 9.82
C MET A 18 -6.48 -3.29 9.98
N LEU A 19 -5.57 -2.34 10.23
CA LEU A 19 -4.17 -2.66 10.50
C LEU A 19 -4.00 -3.55 11.72
N LYS A 20 -4.67 -3.24 12.85
CA LYS A 20 -4.64 -4.09 14.05
C LYS A 20 -5.14 -5.51 13.77
N PHE A 21 -6.18 -5.65 12.95
CA PHE A 21 -6.67 -6.96 12.51
C PHE A 21 -5.63 -7.71 11.67
N LEU A 22 -5.04 -7.05 10.67
CA LEU A 22 -4.00 -7.66 9.82
C LEU A 22 -2.76 -8.05 10.62
N TRP A 23 -2.37 -7.25 11.62
CA TRP A 23 -1.28 -7.54 12.54
C TRP A 23 -1.58 -8.74 13.42
N ALA A 24 -2.78 -8.82 13.99
CA ALA A 24 -3.19 -9.98 14.79
C ALA A 24 -3.16 -11.27 13.94
N LEU A 25 -3.70 -11.23 12.71
CA LEU A 25 -3.60 -12.35 11.78
C LEU A 25 -2.15 -12.71 11.46
N GLN A 26 -1.30 -11.72 11.24
CA GLN A 26 0.12 -11.93 10.95
C GLN A 26 0.88 -12.48 12.16
N ASP A 27 0.52 -12.11 13.39
CA ASP A 27 1.14 -12.62 14.60
C ASP A 27 0.74 -14.08 14.85
N GLU A 28 -0.51 -14.44 14.50
CA GLU A 28 -0.98 -15.82 14.54
C GLU A 28 -0.37 -16.70 13.42
N GLN A 29 -0.12 -16.12 12.24
CA GLN A 29 0.30 -16.83 11.04
C GLN A 29 1.44 -16.11 10.28
N PRO A 30 2.62 -15.92 10.89
CA PRO A 30 3.66 -15.00 10.38
C PRO A 30 4.28 -15.42 9.04
N ALA A 31 4.34 -16.72 8.76
CA ALA A 31 4.83 -17.23 7.47
C ALA A 31 3.79 -17.15 6.33
N SER A 32 2.52 -16.96 6.68
CA SER A 32 1.41 -17.02 5.73
C SER A 32 0.81 -15.66 5.42
N ILE A 33 1.02 -14.64 6.24
CA ILE A 33 0.48 -13.29 6.05
C ILE A 33 1.62 -12.35 5.69
N ILE A 34 1.64 -11.87 4.45
CA ILE A 34 2.63 -10.89 3.98
C ILE A 34 1.94 -9.56 3.76
N LEU A 35 2.42 -8.53 4.47
CA LEU A 35 1.91 -7.18 4.36
C LEU A 35 2.90 -6.31 3.60
N PHE A 36 2.39 -5.38 2.82
CA PHE A 36 3.21 -4.44 2.06
C PHE A 36 3.00 -3.02 2.55
N ILE A 37 4.05 -2.22 2.48
CA ILE A 37 3.96 -0.79 2.76
C ILE A 37 3.49 -0.07 1.50
N GLY A 38 2.34 0.62 1.59
CA GLY A 38 1.85 1.50 0.53
C GLY A 38 2.44 2.91 0.66
N ASN A 39 2.11 3.78 -0.30
CA ASN A 39 2.49 5.18 -0.16
C ASN A 39 1.80 5.82 1.04
N HIS A 40 0.56 5.45 1.35
CA HIS A 40 -0.18 6.07 2.45
C HIS A 40 0.43 5.73 3.83
N GLU A 41 0.87 4.49 4.05
CA GLU A 41 1.64 4.12 5.24
C GLU A 41 3.01 4.84 5.28
N ALA A 42 3.71 4.91 4.15
CA ALA A 42 5.01 5.58 4.06
C ALA A 42 4.91 7.07 4.40
N MET A 43 3.93 7.77 3.83
CA MET A 43 3.66 9.20 4.11
C MET A 43 3.43 9.45 5.59
N LEU A 44 2.67 8.59 6.27
CA LEU A 44 2.37 8.71 7.68
C LEU A 44 3.62 8.48 8.55
N LEU A 45 4.47 7.52 8.20
CA LEU A 45 5.74 7.26 8.88
C LEU A 45 6.78 8.38 8.65
N THR A 46 6.76 9.02 7.48
CA THR A 46 7.66 10.13 7.12
C THR A 46 7.10 11.51 7.47
N ARG A 47 5.92 11.59 8.10
CA ARG A 47 5.25 12.83 8.55
C ARG A 47 4.73 13.75 7.43
N GLU A 48 4.40 13.18 6.28
CA GLU A 48 3.84 13.91 5.13
C GLU A 48 2.31 13.98 5.21
N TYR A 49 1.78 14.43 6.35
CA TYR A 49 0.34 14.42 6.66
C TYR A 49 -0.50 15.32 5.75
N LYS A 50 0.12 16.34 5.13
CA LYS A 50 -0.56 17.41 4.37
C LYS A 50 -1.45 16.91 3.23
N TYR A 51 -1.11 15.78 2.61
CA TYR A 51 -1.86 15.17 1.51
C TYR A 51 -3.06 14.33 1.97
N SER A 52 -3.19 14.12 3.28
CA SER A 52 -4.24 13.31 3.91
C SER A 52 -5.23 14.15 4.73
N ASN A 53 -5.15 15.47 4.65
CA ASN A 53 -5.95 16.41 5.43
C ASN A 53 -7.40 16.58 4.95
N SER A 54 -7.84 15.78 3.98
CA SER A 54 -9.19 15.83 3.44
C SER A 54 -10.02 14.63 3.88
N GLY A 55 -11.14 14.90 4.54
CA GLY A 55 -12.21 13.93 4.75
C GLY A 55 -12.17 13.18 6.08
N PRO A 56 -13.08 12.21 6.25
CA PRO A 56 -13.26 11.47 7.50
C PRO A 56 -12.00 10.70 7.97
N SER A 57 -11.03 10.46 7.08
CA SER A 57 -9.77 9.79 7.39
C SER A 57 -8.88 10.56 8.37
N PHE A 58 -8.95 11.90 8.42
CA PHE A 58 -8.14 12.63 9.40
C PHE A 58 -8.70 12.49 10.83
N ALA A 59 -10.04 12.48 10.97
CA ALA A 59 -10.65 12.19 12.27
C ALA A 59 -10.31 10.77 12.75
N ASP A 60 -10.27 9.79 11.83
CA ASP A 60 -9.80 8.44 12.11
C ASP A 60 -8.35 8.45 12.63
N LYS A 61 -7.44 9.21 12.01
CA LYS A 61 -6.02 9.32 12.44
C LYS A 61 -5.83 9.80 13.87
N CYS A 62 -6.74 10.62 14.42
CA CYS A 62 -6.66 11.01 15.83
C CYS A 62 -6.80 9.79 16.78
N THR A 63 -7.42 8.70 16.34
CA THR A 63 -7.57 7.47 17.14
C THR A 63 -6.30 6.61 17.17
N TYR A 64 -5.25 6.99 16.42
CA TYR A 64 -4.11 6.12 16.15
C TYR A 64 -3.10 6.07 17.32
N THR A 65 -3.42 6.73 18.42
CA THR A 65 -2.61 6.87 19.62
C THR A 65 -2.93 5.80 20.68
N LEU A 66 -2.08 5.72 21.71
CA LEU A 66 -2.32 4.93 22.92
C LEU A 66 -3.40 5.53 23.83
N ASP A 67 -3.70 6.83 23.68
CA ASP A 67 -4.75 7.54 24.44
C ASP A 67 -5.73 8.26 23.50
N PRO A 68 -6.71 7.55 22.92
CA PRO A 68 -7.71 8.16 22.03
C PRO A 68 -8.64 9.14 22.74
N ALA A 69 -8.83 9.02 24.05
CA ALA A 69 -9.67 9.94 24.82
C ALA A 69 -9.03 11.33 24.92
N GLY A 70 -7.69 11.39 25.00
CA GLY A 70 -6.90 12.62 24.96
C GLY A 70 -6.67 13.20 23.56
N CYS A 71 -6.73 12.39 22.49
CA CYS A 71 -6.51 12.85 21.11
C CYS A 71 -7.82 12.87 20.32
N GLN A 72 -8.60 13.94 20.49
CA GLN A 72 -9.93 14.07 19.86
C GLN A 72 -9.90 14.88 18.57
N ALA A 73 -10.58 14.37 17.54
CA ALA A 73 -10.79 15.11 16.31
C ALA A 73 -11.69 16.32 16.55
N GLN A 74 -11.20 17.51 16.21
CA GLN A 74 -11.96 18.73 16.15
C GLN A 74 -12.09 19.20 14.71
N ARG A 75 -13.29 19.65 14.36
CA ARG A 75 -13.56 20.21 13.04
C ARG A 75 -13.19 21.69 13.06
N SER A 76 -12.26 22.10 12.21
CA SER A 76 -11.89 23.50 12.05
C SER A 76 -12.91 24.26 11.18
N ALA A 77 -12.85 25.59 11.23
CA ALA A 77 -13.68 26.48 10.42
C ALA A 77 -13.54 26.24 8.90
N TRP A 78 -12.43 25.65 8.45
CA TRP A 78 -12.10 25.44 7.04
C TRP A 78 -12.44 24.03 6.53
N ARG A 79 -13.27 23.26 7.26
CA ARG A 79 -13.55 21.83 6.99
C ARG A 79 -12.29 20.94 7.00
N THR A 80 -11.19 21.42 7.56
CA THR A 80 -10.06 20.58 7.95
C THR A 80 -10.32 20.03 9.35
N TYR A 81 -9.80 18.84 9.62
CA TYR A 81 -9.81 18.29 10.97
C TYR A 81 -8.48 18.61 11.63
N THR A 82 -8.50 18.87 12.92
CA THR A 82 -7.31 18.91 13.78
C THR A 82 -7.51 17.91 14.91
N CYS A 83 -6.45 17.38 15.50
CA CYS A 83 -6.54 16.60 16.71
C CYS A 83 -6.17 17.49 17.91
N THR A 84 -7.10 17.70 18.85
CA THR A 84 -6.72 18.31 20.13
C THR A 84 -5.74 17.43 20.85
N ASP A 85 -4.72 18.05 21.42
CA ASP A 85 -3.67 17.37 22.14
C ASP A 85 -3.40 18.04 23.49
N PRO A 86 -3.76 17.41 24.62
CA PRO A 86 -3.51 17.96 25.96
C PRO A 86 -2.02 17.99 26.32
N LEU A 87 -1.17 17.25 25.60
CA LEU A 87 0.27 17.25 25.82
C LEU A 87 0.99 18.37 25.05
N GLY A 88 0.29 19.08 24.17
CA GLY A 88 0.86 20.09 23.29
C GLY A 88 1.71 19.49 22.14
N GLY A 89 1.96 20.30 21.11
CA GLY A 89 2.72 19.90 19.93
C GLY A 89 3.23 21.11 19.12
N PRO A 90 4.10 20.88 18.10
CA PRO A 90 4.55 21.94 17.21
C PRO A 90 3.35 22.63 16.54
N ALA A 91 3.39 23.96 16.38
CA ALA A 91 2.26 24.77 15.88
C ALA A 91 1.73 24.43 14.47
N HIS A 92 2.32 23.46 13.78
CA HIS A 92 1.99 23.07 12.40
C HIS A 92 1.63 21.57 12.24
N LEU A 93 1.69 20.77 13.31
CA LEU A 93 1.32 19.35 13.33
C LEU A 93 0.63 19.01 14.66
N ASP A 94 -0.52 18.33 14.60
CA ASP A 94 -1.27 17.95 15.79
C ASP A 94 -0.48 16.89 16.57
N GLY A 95 0.05 17.27 17.74
CA GLY A 95 1.10 16.54 18.44
C GLY A 95 0.80 15.08 18.75
N CYS A 96 -0.48 14.70 18.89
CA CYS A 96 -0.85 13.31 19.15
C CYS A 96 -0.77 12.40 17.90
N VAL A 97 -1.00 12.92 16.69
CA VAL A 97 -0.78 12.17 15.44
C VAL A 97 0.71 11.97 15.21
N ASP A 98 1.50 13.02 15.40
CA ASP A 98 2.97 12.97 15.31
C ASP A 98 3.61 11.95 16.26
N ARG A 99 3.05 11.85 17.49
CA ARG A 99 3.46 10.85 18.49
C ARG A 99 2.92 9.46 18.20
N ALA A 100 1.74 9.31 17.57
CA ALA A 100 1.25 7.99 17.18
C ALA A 100 2.16 7.35 16.12
N TRP A 101 2.72 8.18 15.24
CA TRP A 101 3.52 7.78 14.08
C TRP A 101 5.04 7.91 14.28
N SER A 102 5.50 8.39 15.43
CA SER A 102 6.92 8.31 15.81
C SER A 102 7.35 6.87 16.09
N GLY A 103 8.66 6.60 16.10
CA GLY A 103 9.17 5.24 16.30
C GLY A 103 8.86 4.63 17.67
N ASP A 104 8.54 5.45 18.65
CA ASP A 104 8.06 5.05 19.99
C ASP A 104 6.52 5.04 20.10
N GLY A 105 5.82 5.63 19.14
CA GLY A 105 4.36 5.68 19.02
C GLY A 105 3.71 4.34 18.70
N LEU A 106 2.41 4.22 18.95
CA LEU A 106 1.66 2.97 18.70
C LEU A 106 1.82 2.47 17.26
N MET A 107 1.53 3.32 16.28
CA MET A 107 1.59 2.94 14.87
C MET A 107 3.02 2.86 14.37
N GLY A 108 3.81 3.90 14.61
CA GLY A 108 5.19 3.96 14.11
C GLY A 108 6.05 2.82 14.62
N ARG A 109 5.93 2.46 15.92
CA ARG A 109 6.63 1.30 16.48
C ARG A 109 6.22 0.00 15.80
N GLN A 110 4.91 -0.23 15.64
CA GLN A 110 4.39 -1.47 15.04
C GLN A 110 4.84 -1.65 13.59
N LEU A 111 4.70 -0.62 12.74
CA LEU A 111 5.11 -0.73 11.33
C LEU A 111 6.63 -0.84 11.20
N LEU A 112 7.41 -0.02 11.92
CA LEU A 112 8.87 -0.08 11.83
C LEU A 112 9.42 -1.41 12.33
N GLU A 113 8.86 -1.98 13.40
CA GLU A 113 9.28 -3.29 13.88
C GLU A 113 8.97 -4.38 12.85
N ARG A 114 7.77 -4.36 12.27
CA ARG A 114 7.40 -5.31 11.20
C ARG A 114 8.28 -5.14 9.96
N MET A 115 8.71 -3.93 9.63
CA MET A 115 9.70 -3.73 8.55
C MET A 115 11.06 -4.34 8.90
N ARG A 116 11.54 -4.15 10.14
CA ARG A 116 12.81 -4.73 10.62
C ARG A 116 12.80 -6.25 10.64
N THR A 117 11.70 -6.86 11.06
CA THR A 117 11.53 -8.32 11.11
C THR A 117 11.13 -8.92 9.75
N GLY A 118 10.95 -8.09 8.73
CA GLY A 118 10.57 -8.52 7.38
C GLY A 118 9.12 -8.95 7.24
N GLN A 119 8.26 -8.66 8.21
CA GLN A 119 6.82 -8.89 8.21
C GLN A 119 6.05 -7.85 7.38
N LEU A 120 6.58 -6.62 7.28
CA LEU A 120 6.07 -5.56 6.40
C LEU A 120 7.14 -5.25 5.35
N LYS A 121 6.82 -5.39 4.05
CA LYS A 121 7.81 -5.33 2.96
C LYS A 121 7.46 -4.25 1.94
N MET A 122 8.47 -3.70 1.27
CA MET A 122 8.27 -2.92 0.04
C MET A 122 7.98 -3.83 -1.15
N ALA A 123 8.70 -4.95 -1.23
CA ALA A 123 8.56 -5.93 -2.30
C ALA A 123 8.86 -7.35 -1.82
N HIS A 124 8.27 -8.37 -2.47
CA HIS A 124 8.52 -9.77 -2.15
C HIS A 124 8.44 -10.62 -3.42
N LEU A 125 9.52 -11.33 -3.73
CA LEU A 125 9.56 -12.31 -4.81
C LEU A 125 9.44 -13.71 -4.22
N VAL A 126 8.38 -14.42 -4.59
CA VAL A 126 8.15 -15.80 -4.15
C VAL A 126 7.46 -16.59 -5.26
N ALA A 127 7.89 -17.83 -5.47
CA ALA A 127 7.36 -18.71 -6.53
C ALA A 127 7.33 -18.05 -7.93
N GLY A 128 8.31 -17.20 -8.24
CA GLY A 128 8.35 -16.46 -9.51
C GLY A 128 7.29 -15.36 -9.65
N THR A 129 6.66 -14.91 -8.56
CA THR A 129 5.75 -13.76 -8.56
C THR A 129 6.34 -12.66 -7.69
N ILE A 130 6.53 -11.47 -8.26
CA ILE A 130 6.89 -10.26 -7.52
C ILE A 130 5.61 -9.54 -7.07
N PHE A 131 5.46 -9.40 -5.76
CA PHE A 131 4.43 -8.59 -5.13
C PHE A 131 5.04 -7.24 -4.71
N VAL A 132 4.34 -6.16 -4.99
CA VAL A 132 4.77 -4.78 -4.71
C VAL A 132 3.54 -3.89 -4.61
N HIS A 133 3.63 -2.75 -3.93
CA HIS A 133 2.49 -1.85 -3.82
C HIS A 133 2.12 -1.20 -5.17
N ALA A 134 3.04 -0.42 -5.75
CA ALA A 134 2.78 0.36 -6.97
C ALA A 134 3.54 -0.16 -8.20
N GLY A 135 4.68 -0.83 -8.07
CA GLY A 135 5.36 -1.43 -9.22
C GLY A 135 6.86 -1.56 -9.02
N VAL A 136 7.54 -2.30 -9.89
CA VAL A 136 9.01 -2.29 -9.95
C VAL A 136 9.40 -1.94 -11.37
N THR A 137 10.00 -0.78 -11.60
CA THR A 137 10.41 -0.34 -12.95
C THR A 137 11.87 -0.72 -13.22
N LEU A 138 12.29 -0.69 -14.49
CA LEU A 138 13.72 -0.80 -14.82
C LEU A 138 14.55 0.34 -14.21
N GLY A 139 13.99 1.53 -14.05
CA GLY A 139 14.68 2.65 -13.40
C GLY A 139 14.95 2.36 -11.92
N ALA A 140 13.99 1.76 -11.21
CA ALA A 140 14.20 1.32 -9.84
C ALA A 140 15.32 0.27 -9.75
N LEU A 141 15.31 -0.72 -10.64
CA LEU A 141 16.35 -1.76 -10.67
C LEU A 141 17.74 -1.20 -11.02
N ARG A 142 17.81 -0.23 -11.95
CA ARG A 142 19.08 0.46 -12.27
C ARG A 142 19.63 1.20 -11.06
N ARG A 143 18.79 1.91 -10.30
CA ARG A 143 19.20 2.61 -9.08
C ARG A 143 19.69 1.67 -7.99
N LEU A 144 19.05 0.50 -7.85
CA LEU A 144 19.55 -0.55 -6.97
C LEU A 144 20.93 -1.04 -7.42
N ALA A 145 21.14 -1.26 -8.72
CA ALA A 145 22.43 -1.65 -9.27
C ALA A 145 23.51 -0.58 -9.05
N GLU A 146 23.19 0.71 -9.25
CA GLU A 146 24.07 1.85 -8.98
C GLU A 146 24.46 1.95 -7.49
N ALA A 147 23.54 1.54 -6.59
CA ALA A 147 23.80 1.41 -5.16
C ALA A 147 24.58 0.13 -4.77
N GLY A 148 25.02 -0.66 -5.75
CA GLY A 148 25.83 -1.87 -5.56
C GLY A 148 25.04 -3.16 -5.36
N ALA A 149 23.71 -3.13 -5.53
CA ALA A 149 22.91 -4.34 -5.51
C ALA A 149 23.12 -5.18 -6.79
N ARG A 150 22.76 -6.45 -6.72
CA ARG A 150 22.82 -7.41 -7.82
C ARG A 150 21.44 -8.01 -8.07
N PRO A 151 21.16 -8.54 -9.27
CA PRO A 151 19.85 -9.11 -9.58
C PRO A 151 19.32 -10.13 -8.57
N ASP A 152 20.20 -10.94 -7.98
CA ASP A 152 19.87 -11.96 -6.98
C ASP A 152 19.48 -11.40 -5.60
N ASN A 153 19.79 -10.12 -5.32
CA ASN A 153 19.48 -9.48 -4.03
C ASN A 153 18.70 -8.16 -4.14
N TYR A 154 18.20 -7.78 -5.33
CA TYR A 154 17.45 -6.53 -5.51
C TYR A 154 16.27 -6.39 -4.54
N ILE A 155 15.52 -7.46 -4.29
CA ILE A 155 14.36 -7.40 -3.38
C ILE A 155 14.80 -7.19 -1.93
N GLU A 156 15.90 -7.82 -1.51
CA GLU A 156 16.47 -7.61 -0.17
C GLU A 156 16.93 -6.16 0.01
N VAL A 157 17.72 -5.65 -0.95
CA VAL A 157 18.24 -4.28 -0.90
C VAL A 157 17.11 -3.25 -0.97
N MET A 158 16.10 -3.47 -1.81
CA MET A 158 14.91 -2.60 -1.88
C MET A 158 14.20 -2.48 -0.53
N ASN A 159 13.98 -3.61 0.15
CA ASN A 159 13.37 -3.63 1.49
C ASN A 159 14.25 -2.91 2.53
N ALA A 160 15.57 -3.13 2.49
CA ALA A 160 16.51 -2.49 3.41
C ALA A 160 16.58 -0.96 3.19
N LEU A 161 16.59 -0.52 1.93
CA LEU A 161 16.55 0.91 1.60
C LEU A 161 15.24 1.56 2.03
N ALA A 162 14.10 0.90 1.81
CA ALA A 162 12.80 1.39 2.28
C ALA A 162 12.77 1.56 3.80
N LEU A 163 13.21 0.54 4.56
CA LEU A 163 13.29 0.61 6.02
C LEU A 163 14.21 1.75 6.47
N ARG A 164 15.40 1.86 5.88
CA ARG A 164 16.39 2.88 6.23
C ARG A 164 15.84 4.27 5.96
N ALA A 165 15.30 4.50 4.77
CA ALA A 165 14.78 5.78 4.35
C ALA A 165 13.58 6.22 5.21
N ILE A 166 12.67 5.31 5.56
CA ILE A 166 11.55 5.62 6.45
C ILE A 166 12.02 5.88 7.88
N SER A 167 12.93 5.07 8.41
CA SER A 167 13.47 5.24 9.77
C SER A 167 14.23 6.55 9.92
N GLU A 168 14.95 6.97 8.88
CA GLU A 168 15.73 8.21 8.83
C GLU A 168 14.94 9.41 8.27
N ARG A 169 13.67 9.21 7.89
CA ARG A 169 12.82 10.21 7.21
C ARG A 169 13.47 10.84 5.97
N ARG A 170 14.23 10.04 5.21
CA ARG A 170 14.83 10.43 3.95
C ARG A 170 13.87 10.18 2.81
N HIS A 171 13.15 11.22 2.41
CA HIS A 171 12.06 11.09 1.44
C HIS A 171 12.52 10.56 0.07
N GLY A 172 13.67 11.01 -0.45
CA GLY A 172 14.14 10.58 -1.78
C GLY A 172 14.56 9.11 -1.87
N ASP A 173 15.05 8.53 -0.77
CA ASP A 173 15.69 7.20 -0.80
C ASP A 173 14.70 6.03 -0.75
N PHE A 174 13.54 6.19 -0.10
CA PHE A 174 12.50 5.14 -0.10
C PHE A 174 11.77 5.07 -1.43
N LEU A 175 11.82 6.17 -2.18
CA LEU A 175 11.14 6.33 -3.45
C LEU A 175 11.93 5.75 -4.61
N LEU A 176 13.21 5.39 -4.47
CA LEU A 176 14.04 4.86 -5.57
C LEU A 176 13.76 5.52 -6.94
N THR A 177 13.59 6.84 -6.94
CA THR A 177 12.94 7.57 -8.04
C THR A 177 13.93 8.35 -8.89
N ALA A 178 13.73 8.39 -10.21
CA ALA A 178 14.46 9.28 -11.10
C ALA A 178 13.83 10.67 -11.26
N GLU A 179 12.53 10.76 -11.06
CA GLU A 179 11.75 11.97 -11.28
C GLU A 179 10.52 11.91 -10.39
N GLY A 180 10.24 13.02 -9.71
CA GLY A 180 9.12 13.15 -8.81
C GLY A 180 9.30 12.40 -7.49
N ASP A 181 8.76 13.00 -6.43
CA ASP A 181 8.81 12.49 -5.06
C ASP A 181 7.51 11.75 -4.65
N GLY A 182 6.57 11.56 -5.60
CA GLY A 182 5.23 11.05 -5.36
C GLY A 182 4.28 12.07 -4.71
N LEU A 183 4.81 13.14 -4.11
CA LEU A 183 4.05 14.12 -3.33
C LEU A 183 3.80 15.41 -4.14
N GLY A 184 4.87 16.06 -4.59
CA GLY A 184 4.83 17.25 -5.44
C GLY A 184 4.77 16.92 -6.93
N ALA A 185 5.30 15.76 -7.34
CA ALA A 185 5.23 15.25 -8.70
C ALA A 185 5.14 13.72 -8.73
N PRO A 186 4.48 13.11 -9.72
CA PRO A 186 4.41 11.66 -9.86
C PRO A 186 5.80 11.04 -9.84
N SER A 187 6.02 10.06 -8.94
CA SER A 187 7.30 9.36 -8.88
C SER A 187 7.36 8.33 -10.01
N LYS A 188 8.30 8.47 -10.94
CA LYS A 188 8.42 7.57 -12.08
C LYS A 188 8.78 6.13 -11.69
N ASP A 189 9.80 5.96 -10.86
CA ASP A 189 10.37 4.63 -10.58
C ASP A 189 9.96 4.06 -9.21
N GLY A 190 9.38 4.89 -8.35
CA GLY A 190 9.22 4.51 -6.96
C GLY A 190 8.26 3.38 -6.68
N PRO A 191 8.67 2.31 -5.97
CA PRO A 191 7.83 1.13 -5.80
C PRO A 191 6.54 1.33 -5.01
N ALA A 192 6.46 2.42 -4.27
CA ALA A 192 5.24 2.82 -3.56
C ALA A 192 4.39 3.85 -4.32
N TRP A 193 4.86 4.41 -5.44
CA TRP A 193 4.21 5.58 -6.07
C TRP A 193 4.10 5.55 -7.59
N THR A 194 4.85 4.69 -8.27
CA THR A 194 4.85 4.65 -9.73
C THR A 194 3.45 4.32 -10.25
N ARG A 195 3.08 5.03 -11.31
CA ARG A 195 1.86 4.78 -12.09
C ARG A 195 2.17 3.99 -13.36
N ASP A 196 3.43 3.61 -13.58
CA ASP A 196 3.78 2.67 -14.64
C ASP A 196 3.08 1.33 -14.36
N PHE A 197 2.73 0.65 -15.45
CA PHE A 197 2.01 -0.61 -15.47
C PHE A 197 0.57 -0.49 -14.94
N ALA A 198 -0.11 0.63 -15.22
CA ALA A 198 -1.53 0.83 -14.84
C ALA A 198 -2.53 0.54 -15.97
N LEU A 199 -2.05 0.43 -17.22
CA LEU A 199 -2.86 0.25 -18.42
C LEU A 199 -2.22 -0.80 -19.33
N GLU A 200 -3.01 -1.35 -20.26
CA GLU A 200 -2.53 -2.30 -21.26
C GLU A 200 -2.20 -1.58 -22.56
N ASP A 201 -0.92 -1.36 -22.77
CA ASP A 201 -0.34 -0.90 -24.02
C ASP A 201 1.03 -1.58 -24.24
N GLU A 202 1.54 -1.49 -25.47
CA GLU A 202 2.74 -2.21 -25.91
C GLU A 202 3.97 -1.83 -25.08
N GLU A 203 4.19 -0.54 -24.83
CA GLU A 203 5.34 -0.03 -24.08
C GLU A 203 5.32 -0.50 -22.62
N GLN A 204 4.15 -0.41 -21.97
CA GLN A 204 3.98 -0.86 -20.59
C GLN A 204 4.22 -2.37 -20.46
N CYS A 205 3.72 -3.17 -21.41
CA CYS A 205 3.90 -4.61 -21.38
C CYS A 205 5.35 -5.04 -21.67
N GLU A 206 6.05 -4.39 -22.61
CA GLU A 206 7.49 -4.59 -22.80
C GLU A 206 8.27 -4.27 -21.52
N GLY A 207 7.95 -3.16 -20.85
CA GLY A 207 8.56 -2.79 -19.58
C GLY A 207 8.35 -3.84 -18.48
N VAL A 208 7.15 -4.40 -18.37
CA VAL A 208 6.87 -5.52 -17.44
C VAL A 208 7.74 -6.73 -17.77
N PHE A 209 7.80 -7.14 -19.05
CA PHE A 209 8.59 -8.30 -19.45
C PHE A 209 10.08 -8.13 -19.16
N ASP A 210 10.63 -6.93 -19.41
CA ASP A 210 12.03 -6.63 -19.12
C ASP A 210 12.33 -6.68 -17.62
N VAL A 211 11.47 -6.10 -16.78
CA VAL A 211 11.60 -6.17 -15.32
C VAL A 211 11.57 -7.62 -14.84
N LEU A 212 10.58 -8.40 -15.29
CA LEU A 212 10.42 -9.79 -14.90
C LEU A 212 11.63 -10.63 -15.31
N LYS A 213 12.19 -10.39 -16.50
CA LYS A 213 13.42 -11.03 -16.97
C LYS A 213 14.60 -10.72 -16.06
N VAL A 214 14.80 -9.46 -15.67
CA VAL A 214 15.89 -9.07 -14.76
C VAL A 214 15.73 -9.72 -13.38
N LEU A 215 14.50 -9.80 -12.87
CA LEU A 215 14.19 -10.40 -11.57
C LEU A 215 14.13 -11.93 -11.58
N GLY A 216 14.20 -12.57 -12.75
CA GLY A 216 13.93 -14.01 -12.87
C GLY A 216 12.50 -14.40 -12.44
N ALA A 217 11.55 -13.47 -12.58
CA ALA A 217 10.16 -13.63 -12.21
C ALA A 217 9.29 -13.93 -13.45
N ARG A 218 8.10 -14.48 -13.20
CA ARG A 218 7.07 -14.80 -14.20
C ARG A 218 5.93 -13.78 -14.19
N ARG A 219 5.65 -13.18 -13.03
CA ARG A 219 4.47 -12.31 -12.83
C ARG A 219 4.76 -11.17 -11.87
N MET A 220 4.06 -10.07 -12.05
CA MET A 220 4.00 -8.93 -11.13
C MET A 220 2.56 -8.74 -10.64
N VAL A 221 2.38 -8.58 -9.33
CA VAL A 221 1.10 -8.26 -8.70
C VAL A 221 1.25 -6.92 -7.97
N LYS A 222 0.38 -5.96 -8.30
CA LYS A 222 0.39 -4.62 -7.70
C LYS A 222 -1.02 -4.10 -7.40
N GLY A 223 -1.09 -3.23 -6.39
CA GLY A 223 -2.26 -2.39 -6.09
C GLY A 223 -2.08 -1.00 -6.67
N HIS A 224 -2.30 0.03 -5.84
CA HIS A 224 -2.04 1.46 -6.05
C HIS A 224 -2.83 2.17 -7.16
N ASP A 225 -3.14 1.46 -8.26
CA ASP A 225 -3.83 1.96 -9.44
C ASP A 225 -5.27 1.47 -9.47
N PRO A 226 -6.22 2.30 -9.00
CA PRO A 226 -7.60 1.89 -8.88
C PRO A 226 -8.19 1.58 -10.25
N THR A 227 -8.61 0.34 -10.44
CA THR A 227 -9.18 -0.14 -11.68
C THR A 227 -10.71 -0.07 -11.60
N VAL A 228 -11.30 0.53 -12.63
CA VAL A 228 -12.75 0.54 -12.82
C VAL A 228 -13.14 -0.31 -14.03
N LYS A 229 -14.30 -0.94 -13.92
CA LYS A 229 -14.95 -1.66 -15.01
C LYS A 229 -15.37 -0.69 -16.09
N SER A 230 -15.05 -1.03 -17.33
CA SER A 230 -15.36 -0.18 -18.50
C SER A 230 -16.84 0.19 -18.53
N GLY A 231 -17.12 1.48 -18.73
CA GLY A 231 -18.48 2.03 -18.74
C GLY A 231 -19.12 2.23 -17.36
N THR A 232 -18.43 1.95 -16.25
CA THR A 232 -18.94 2.15 -14.89
C THR A 232 -17.93 2.89 -14.02
N ARG A 233 -18.31 4.06 -13.47
CA ARG A 233 -17.39 4.90 -12.69
C ARG A 233 -17.09 4.36 -11.29
N ALA A 234 -17.95 3.53 -10.73
CA ALA A 234 -17.89 3.13 -9.32
C ALA A 234 -17.75 1.61 -9.10
N ILE A 235 -17.73 0.81 -10.17
CA ILE A 235 -17.57 -0.64 -10.06
C ILE A 235 -16.12 -0.99 -10.37
N GLY A 236 -15.41 -1.50 -9.37
CA GLY A 236 -14.04 -1.95 -9.53
C GLY A 236 -13.94 -3.34 -10.15
N GLU A 237 -12.82 -3.60 -10.81
CA GLU A 237 -12.52 -4.94 -11.34
C GLU A 237 -11.02 -5.23 -11.29
N ALA A 238 -10.65 -6.39 -10.78
CA ALA A 238 -9.26 -6.83 -10.88
C ALA A 238 -8.91 -7.08 -12.35
N LYS A 239 -7.71 -6.67 -12.77
CA LYS A 239 -7.27 -6.81 -14.17
C LYS A 239 -6.05 -7.70 -14.26
N THR A 240 -5.99 -8.46 -15.34
CA THR A 240 -4.81 -9.23 -15.72
C THR A 240 -4.40 -8.75 -17.10
N LEU A 241 -3.21 -8.17 -17.22
CA LEU A 241 -2.70 -7.52 -18.43
C LEU A 241 -1.44 -8.23 -18.94
N CYS A 242 -0.96 -7.83 -20.11
CA CYS A 242 0.36 -8.22 -20.65
C CYS A 242 0.54 -9.74 -20.73
N ASN A 243 -0.37 -10.38 -21.47
CA ASN A 243 -0.45 -11.84 -21.61
C ASN A 243 -0.50 -12.58 -20.27
N GLY A 244 -1.01 -11.93 -19.24
CA GLY A 244 -1.19 -12.57 -17.96
C GLY A 244 -0.03 -12.48 -16.98
N THR A 245 0.95 -11.65 -17.27
CA THR A 245 2.13 -11.46 -16.43
C THR A 245 1.97 -10.31 -15.44
N LEU A 246 0.98 -9.43 -15.63
CA LEU A 246 0.70 -8.31 -14.73
C LEU A 246 -0.71 -8.42 -14.13
N PHE A 247 -0.82 -8.26 -12.82
CA PHE A 247 -2.08 -8.27 -12.07
C PHE A 247 -2.27 -6.94 -11.37
N LEU A 248 -3.40 -6.27 -11.66
CA LEU A 248 -3.84 -5.07 -10.97
C LEU A 248 -4.97 -5.44 -10.01
N THR A 249 -4.74 -5.20 -8.72
CA THR A 249 -5.62 -5.68 -7.64
C THR A 249 -6.27 -4.57 -6.82
N ASP A 250 -6.02 -3.29 -7.13
CA ASP A 250 -6.74 -2.18 -6.50
C ASP A 250 -8.10 -2.00 -7.20
N THR A 251 -9.14 -2.60 -6.62
CA THR A 251 -10.48 -2.61 -7.19
C THR A 251 -11.32 -1.40 -6.77
N PHE A 252 -10.71 -0.23 -6.51
CA PHE A 252 -11.49 0.98 -6.19
C PHE A 252 -12.39 0.80 -4.95
N MET A 253 -11.95 0.01 -3.96
CA MET A 253 -12.79 -0.39 -2.83
C MET A 253 -12.89 0.64 -1.70
N SER A 254 -12.00 1.65 -1.67
CA SER A 254 -12.01 2.66 -0.60
C SER A 254 -13.27 3.53 -0.63
N GLU A 255 -13.89 3.79 0.53
CA GLU A 255 -15.07 4.66 0.65
C GLU A 255 -14.79 6.11 0.20
N GLY A 256 -13.55 6.56 0.30
CA GLY A 256 -13.16 7.88 -0.21
C GLY A 256 -13.17 7.96 -1.73
N TYR A 257 -13.17 6.81 -2.43
CA TYR A 257 -13.35 6.74 -3.87
C TYR A 257 -14.80 6.54 -4.28
N THR A 258 -15.50 5.61 -3.61
CA THR A 258 -16.88 5.25 -3.96
C THR A 258 -17.91 6.25 -3.44
N GLY A 259 -17.59 6.94 -2.34
CA GLY A 259 -18.50 7.83 -1.62
C GLY A 259 -19.52 7.12 -0.74
N ASP A 260 -19.60 5.78 -0.76
CA ASP A 260 -20.55 5.01 0.03
C ASP A 260 -20.09 3.57 0.32
N ARG A 261 -20.47 3.07 1.51
CA ARG A 261 -20.11 1.71 1.98
C ARG A 261 -20.59 0.61 1.06
N LYS A 262 -21.80 0.74 0.50
CA LYS A 262 -22.43 -0.34 -0.27
C LYS A 262 -21.66 -0.60 -1.56
N THR A 263 -21.23 0.46 -2.24
CA THR A 263 -20.41 0.38 -3.44
C THR A 263 -19.00 -0.10 -3.12
N SER A 264 -18.40 0.35 -2.01
CA SER A 264 -17.13 -0.18 -1.51
C SER A 264 -17.19 -1.69 -1.23
N GLU A 265 -18.26 -2.17 -0.60
CA GLU A 265 -18.45 -3.60 -0.33
C GLU A 265 -18.62 -4.41 -1.61
N HIS A 266 -19.26 -3.85 -2.64
CA HIS A 266 -19.36 -4.46 -3.96
C HIS A 266 -18.00 -4.60 -4.65
N ASN A 267 -17.08 -3.67 -4.35
CA ASN A 267 -15.75 -3.61 -4.92
C ASN A 267 -14.71 -4.44 -4.18
N LEU A 268 -15.04 -5.06 -3.04
CA LEU A 268 -14.12 -6.00 -2.38
C LEU A 268 -13.75 -7.12 -3.34
N MET A 269 -12.52 -7.61 -3.24
CA MET A 269 -12.01 -8.67 -4.10
C MET A 269 -10.84 -9.37 -3.41
N ALA A 270 -10.75 -10.68 -3.58
CA ALA A 270 -9.58 -11.48 -3.28
C ALA A 270 -9.09 -12.14 -4.57
N GLY A 271 -7.79 -12.11 -4.84
CA GLY A 271 -7.19 -12.84 -5.94
C GLY A 271 -6.55 -14.12 -5.43
N GLU A 272 -6.81 -15.23 -6.09
CA GLU A 272 -6.12 -16.50 -5.88
C GLU A 272 -5.23 -16.78 -7.09
N THR A 273 -3.97 -17.09 -6.84
CA THR A 273 -3.03 -17.50 -7.88
C THR A 273 -2.21 -18.68 -7.38
N SER A 274 -1.98 -19.65 -8.25
CA SER A 274 -1.13 -20.78 -7.91
C SER A 274 0.34 -20.39 -7.97
N THR A 275 1.11 -20.85 -6.99
CA THR A 275 2.57 -20.80 -7.00
C THR A 275 3.16 -21.76 -8.04
N GLU A 276 2.42 -22.83 -8.37
CA GLU A 276 2.77 -23.83 -9.38
C GLU A 276 1.76 -23.78 -10.55
N GLY A 277 2.23 -23.57 -11.78
CA GLY A 277 1.36 -23.46 -12.96
C GLY A 277 0.74 -22.07 -13.18
N ASP A 278 -0.36 -22.03 -13.92
CA ASP A 278 -0.99 -20.81 -14.48
C ASP A 278 -2.41 -20.51 -13.96
N ASP A 279 -2.89 -21.26 -12.95
CA ASP A 279 -4.23 -21.02 -12.40
C ASP A 279 -4.31 -19.66 -11.67
N ARG A 280 -5.39 -18.94 -11.97
CA ARG A 280 -5.66 -17.59 -11.50
C ARG A 280 -7.17 -17.37 -11.45
N ARG A 281 -7.66 -16.94 -10.30
CA ARG A 281 -9.09 -16.71 -10.07
C ARG A 281 -9.27 -15.47 -9.24
N PHE A 282 -10.18 -14.60 -9.68
CA PHE A 282 -10.65 -13.50 -8.85
C PHE A 282 -11.89 -13.97 -8.09
N VAL A 283 -11.76 -13.98 -6.77
CA VAL A 283 -12.79 -14.30 -5.81
C VAL A 283 -13.33 -12.97 -5.27
N TYR A 284 -14.35 -12.44 -5.93
CA TYR A 284 -15.15 -11.35 -5.38
C TYR A 284 -15.90 -11.85 -4.14
N PRO A 285 -16.26 -11.00 -3.16
CA PRO A 285 -16.92 -11.45 -1.94
C PRO A 285 -18.12 -12.33 -2.31
N MET A 286 -18.12 -13.53 -1.74
CA MET A 286 -19.19 -14.51 -1.77
C MET A 286 -20.45 -14.00 -1.03
N ARG A 287 -20.98 -12.83 -1.41
CA ARG A 287 -22.25 -12.32 -0.91
C ARG A 287 -23.26 -12.17 -2.03
N ARG A 288 -23.71 -13.32 -2.55
CA ARG A 288 -25.10 -13.41 -3.02
C ARG A 288 -25.94 -13.72 -1.79
N ARG A 289 -26.66 -12.71 -1.26
CA ARG A 289 -27.73 -12.85 -0.25
C ARG A 289 -27.45 -13.87 0.87
N ASN A 290 -26.95 -13.38 2.02
CA ASN A 290 -26.88 -14.12 3.29
C ASN A 290 -26.27 -15.54 3.29
N THR A 291 -25.61 -15.99 2.23
CA THR A 291 -25.02 -17.33 2.15
C THR A 291 -23.63 -17.24 1.52
N CYS A 292 -22.63 -17.80 2.20
CA CYS A 292 -21.29 -18.00 1.69
C CYS A 292 -21.25 -19.36 0.98
N SER A 293 -21.70 -19.43 -0.27
CA SER A 293 -21.50 -20.62 -1.10
C SER A 293 -21.81 -20.33 -2.57
N GLY A 294 -20.81 -20.52 -3.44
CA GLY A 294 -20.93 -20.69 -4.89
C GLY A 294 -19.97 -21.80 -5.33
N PRO A 295 -20.31 -22.59 -6.37
CA PRO A 295 -19.66 -23.86 -6.66
C PRO A 295 -18.20 -23.70 -7.15
N LEU A 296 -17.38 -24.68 -6.79
CA LEU A 296 -15.98 -24.88 -7.20
C LEU A 296 -15.81 -25.04 -8.71
#